data_AF-A0A3B7ME84-F1
#
_entry.id   AF-A0A3B7ME84-F1
#
_cell.length_a   1.000
_cell.length_b   1.000
_cell.length_c   1.000
_cell.angle_alpha   90.00
_cell.angle_beta   90.00
_cell.angle_gamma   90.00
#
_symmetry.space_group_name_H-M   'P 1'
#
loop_
_entity.id
_entity.type
_entity.pdbx_description
1 polymer ?
#
loop_
_entity_poly.entity_id
_entity_poly.type
_entity_poly.pdbx_seq_one_letter_code
_entity_poly.pdbx_strand_id
1 'polypeptide(L)'
;MRIKPLGTLSLSFMLLLVCCSATAQVVLHFDNRVGTQSLTNSQGAHKTTANEPFTVTLLQYYISNIELTKANGDKYIIPKKESCFLVKQHLDSSKSLAINLPEGLYTTISFLVGVDSLTSTLPIEERTGVLDPGRDMAASESMYWTWNSGYIFFKLEGSSPAIPADKTGFREFEYHIGGYGGYNTPTLNNIRRISLPLPSNAPLRVRNHQKAVVHIRFNVQQLLDRIDLKKHHHIMLTPESARIADNYAAAFSYGGTDYPNK
;
A
#
# COMPACT_ATOMS: atom_id res chain seq x y z
N MET A 1 -51.22 -30.93 -50.88
CA MET A 1 -50.09 -30.08 -50.41
C MET A 1 -50.52 -29.46 -49.07
N ARG A 2 -50.05 -29.99 -47.94
CA ARG A 2 -50.50 -29.57 -46.58
C ARG A 2 -49.56 -28.48 -46.04
N ILE A 3 -50.11 -27.30 -45.75
CA ILE A 3 -49.41 -26.18 -45.13
C ILE A 3 -49.48 -26.37 -43.60
N LYS A 4 -48.33 -26.39 -42.92
CA LYS A 4 -48.23 -26.42 -41.45
C LYS A 4 -48.35 -25.00 -40.88
N PRO A 5 -48.94 -24.79 -39.68
CA PRO A 5 -49.07 -23.47 -39.09
C PRO A 5 -47.76 -23.02 -38.43
N LEU A 6 -47.48 -21.72 -38.51
CA LEU A 6 -46.35 -21.05 -37.88
C LEU A 6 -46.60 -20.95 -36.36
N GLY A 7 -45.69 -21.52 -35.55
CA GLY A 7 -45.69 -21.34 -34.10
C GLY A 7 -45.21 -19.95 -33.71
N THR A 8 -45.90 -19.31 -32.77
CA THR A 8 -45.54 -18.02 -32.19
C THR A 8 -44.35 -18.15 -31.24
N LEU A 9 -43.24 -17.50 -31.58
CA LEU A 9 -42.05 -17.42 -30.73
C LEU A 9 -42.26 -16.28 -29.72
N SER A 10 -42.51 -16.62 -28.45
CA SER A 10 -42.54 -15.63 -27.37
C SER A 10 -41.11 -15.27 -26.98
N LEU A 11 -40.69 -14.05 -27.33
CA LEU A 11 -39.38 -13.50 -26.99
C LEU A 11 -39.46 -12.90 -25.58
N SER A 12 -39.08 -13.68 -24.56
CA SER A 12 -39.02 -13.19 -23.18
C SER A 12 -37.77 -12.31 -23.02
N PHE A 13 -37.97 -10.99 -23.05
CA PHE A 13 -36.92 -9.99 -22.81
C PHE A 13 -36.59 -9.96 -21.30
N MET A 14 -35.56 -10.69 -20.90
CA MET A 14 -35.01 -10.60 -19.55
C MET A 14 -34.26 -9.27 -19.42
N LEU A 15 -34.96 -8.24 -18.92
CA LEU A 15 -34.39 -6.93 -18.63
C LEU A 15 -33.32 -7.10 -17.53
N LEU A 16 -32.05 -7.17 -17.93
CA LEU A 16 -30.93 -7.09 -17.00
C LEU A 16 -30.95 -5.69 -16.39
N LEU A 17 -31.55 -5.56 -15.21
CA LEU A 17 -31.52 -4.31 -14.45
C LEU A 17 -30.08 -4.09 -13.99
N VAL A 18 -29.27 -3.42 -14.81
CA VAL A 18 -27.98 -2.88 -14.39
C VAL A 18 -28.31 -1.77 -13.41
N CYS A 19 -28.42 -2.13 -12.13
CA CYS A 19 -28.57 -1.18 -11.06
C CYS A 19 -27.25 -0.40 -10.97
N CYS A 20 -27.19 0.75 -11.67
CA CYS A 20 -26.08 1.68 -11.57
C CYS A 20 -26.08 2.22 -10.13
N SER A 21 -25.34 1.55 -9.26
CA SER A 21 -25.18 1.98 -7.88
C SER A 21 -24.38 3.28 -7.91
N ALA A 22 -24.92 4.34 -7.31
CA ALA A 22 -24.21 5.60 -7.19
C ALA A 22 -22.83 5.36 -6.56
N THR A 23 -21.82 6.11 -7.01
CA THR A 23 -20.46 6.04 -6.47
C THR A 23 -20.17 7.25 -5.61
N ALA A 24 -19.39 7.08 -4.55
CA ALA A 24 -18.88 8.16 -3.71
C ALA A 24 -17.36 8.05 -3.53
N GLN A 25 -16.74 9.21 -3.32
CA GLN A 25 -15.32 9.30 -3.03
C GLN A 25 -15.05 8.95 -1.56
N VAL A 26 -14.12 8.02 -1.36
CA VAL A 26 -13.54 7.69 -0.06
C VAL A 26 -12.06 8.02 -0.10
N VAL A 27 -11.56 8.60 0.99
CA VAL A 27 -10.13 8.88 1.15
C VAL A 27 -9.52 7.83 2.08
N LEU A 28 -8.48 7.14 1.62
CA LEU A 28 -7.61 6.35 2.49
C LEU A 28 -6.46 7.24 2.96
N HIS A 29 -6.39 7.51 4.26
CA HIS A 29 -5.34 8.33 4.87
C HIS A 29 -4.34 7.45 5.61
N PHE A 30 -3.05 7.59 5.31
CA PHE A 30 -1.97 6.78 5.89
C PHE A 30 -1.31 7.52 7.07
N ASP A 31 -1.61 7.03 8.27
CA ASP A 31 -1.08 7.47 9.55
C ASP A 31 0.20 6.70 9.91
N ASN A 32 1.36 7.22 9.51
CA ASN A 32 2.64 6.63 9.93
C ASN A 32 2.96 7.00 11.39
N ARG A 33 3.38 6.01 12.19
CA ARG A 33 3.58 6.13 13.63
C ARG A 33 4.81 5.35 14.11
N VAL A 34 5.30 5.72 15.28
CA VAL A 34 6.23 4.92 16.09
C VAL A 34 5.54 4.62 17.41
N GLY A 35 5.12 3.36 17.60
CA GLY A 35 4.27 3.00 18.73
C GLY A 35 2.97 3.80 18.67
N THR A 36 2.71 4.60 19.70
CA THR A 36 1.52 5.47 19.78
C THR A 36 1.73 6.86 19.18
N GLN A 37 2.98 7.28 18.97
CA GLN A 37 3.34 8.62 18.52
C GLN A 37 3.23 8.74 17.00
N SER A 38 2.62 9.81 16.51
CA SER A 38 2.66 10.13 15.08
C SER A 38 4.10 10.36 14.63
N LEU A 39 4.48 9.75 13.51
CA LEU A 39 5.75 10.04 12.88
C LEU A 39 5.64 11.44 12.26
N THR A 40 6.45 12.36 12.77
CA THR A 40 6.55 13.74 12.27
C THR A 40 7.85 13.93 11.51
N ASN A 41 7.92 14.96 10.68
CA ASN A 41 9.14 15.29 9.93
C ASN A 41 10.25 15.86 10.85
N SER A 42 9.91 16.25 12.08
CA SER A 42 10.89 16.56 13.11
C SER A 42 11.53 15.28 13.62
N GLN A 43 12.86 15.17 13.46
CA GLN A 43 13.66 14.05 13.93
C GLN A 43 13.51 13.89 15.44
N GLY A 44 12.70 12.91 15.86
CA GLY A 44 12.56 12.51 17.25
C GLY A 44 13.40 11.27 17.54
N ALA A 45 13.98 11.20 18.73
CA ALA A 45 14.53 9.94 19.21
C ALA A 45 13.37 8.98 19.53
N HIS A 46 13.30 7.90 18.77
CA HIS A 46 12.36 6.81 18.90
C HIS A 46 13.02 5.60 19.57
N LYS A 47 12.21 4.60 19.91
CA LYS A 47 12.70 3.37 20.54
C LYS A 47 12.09 2.15 19.89
N THR A 48 12.91 1.14 19.61
CA THR A 48 12.42 -0.18 19.16
C THR A 48 11.64 -0.87 20.30
N THR A 49 11.01 -2.00 20.02
CA THR A 49 10.39 -2.85 21.06
C THR A 49 11.42 -3.35 22.09
N ALA A 50 12.69 -3.47 21.69
CA ALA A 50 13.83 -3.78 22.56
C ALA A 50 14.42 -2.55 23.28
N ASN A 51 13.75 -1.39 23.24
CA ASN A 51 14.16 -0.14 23.88
C ASN A 51 15.47 0.46 23.33
N GLU A 52 15.88 0.08 22.11
CA GLU A 52 17.04 0.66 21.44
C GLU A 52 16.68 1.99 20.75
N PRO A 53 17.47 3.06 20.93
CA PRO A 53 17.18 4.36 20.33
C PRO A 53 17.40 4.33 18.81
N PHE A 54 16.50 4.97 18.06
CA PHE A 54 16.68 5.19 16.63
C PHE A 54 15.99 6.49 16.19
N THR A 55 16.29 6.96 14.98
CA THR A 55 15.56 8.04 14.30
C THR A 55 15.03 7.52 12.97
N VAL A 56 14.03 8.19 12.39
CA VAL A 56 13.58 7.94 11.02
C VAL A 56 13.88 9.19 10.21
N THR A 57 14.65 9.04 9.14
CA THR A 57 14.98 10.13 8.21
C THR A 57 14.16 10.02 6.92
N LEU A 58 13.79 8.81 6.51
CA LEU A 58 12.99 8.56 5.33
C LEU A 58 12.02 7.39 5.55
N LEU A 59 10.79 7.56 5.08
CA LEU A 59 9.81 6.49 4.98
C LEU A 59 8.98 6.68 3.71
N GLN A 60 9.03 5.71 2.81
CA GLN A 60 8.25 5.69 1.58
C GLN A 60 7.81 4.27 1.24
N TYR A 61 6.62 4.08 0.69
CA TYR A 61 6.15 2.77 0.26
C TYR A 61 5.05 2.83 -0.79
N TYR A 62 5.03 1.83 -1.67
CA TYR A 62 3.96 1.65 -2.65
C TYR A 62 2.76 0.95 -2.03
N ILE A 63 1.58 1.48 -2.34
CA ILE A 63 0.28 0.85 -2.10
C ILE A 63 -0.34 0.54 -3.45
N SER A 64 -0.71 -0.71 -3.69
CA SER A 64 -1.34 -1.10 -4.96
C SER A 64 -2.45 -2.13 -4.81
N ASN A 65 -3.18 -2.39 -5.90
CA ASN A 65 -4.19 -3.45 -6.04
C ASN A 65 -5.21 -3.45 -4.90
N ILE A 66 -5.76 -2.26 -4.64
CA ILE A 66 -6.75 -1.98 -3.61
C ILE A 66 -8.07 -2.70 -3.94
N GLU A 67 -8.62 -3.39 -2.94
CA GLU A 67 -9.89 -4.12 -2.99
C GLU A 67 -10.65 -3.86 -1.69
N LEU A 68 -11.97 -3.72 -1.76
CA LEU A 68 -12.82 -3.67 -0.58
C LEU A 68 -13.86 -4.79 -0.61
N THR A 69 -14.03 -5.46 0.53
CA THR A 69 -15.06 -6.48 0.70
C THR A 69 -16.30 -5.85 1.32
N LYS A 70 -17.45 -6.07 0.70
CA LYS A 70 -18.77 -5.65 1.17
C LYS A 70 -19.27 -6.56 2.29
N ALA A 71 -20.25 -6.08 3.06
CA ALA A 71 -20.88 -6.84 4.13
C ALA A 71 -21.58 -8.14 3.66
N ASN A 72 -21.96 -8.22 2.38
CA ASN A 72 -22.53 -9.43 1.77
C ASN A 72 -21.46 -10.40 1.21
N GLY A 73 -20.17 -10.08 1.35
CA GLY A 73 -19.06 -10.89 0.84
C GLY A 73 -18.57 -10.49 -0.56
N ASP A 74 -19.29 -9.66 -1.30
CA ASP A 74 -18.87 -9.20 -2.63
C ASP A 74 -17.61 -8.35 -2.54
N LYS A 75 -16.75 -8.46 -3.55
CA LYS A 75 -15.52 -7.67 -3.65
C LYS A 75 -15.68 -6.56 -4.67
N TYR A 76 -15.25 -5.37 -4.31
CA TYR A 76 -15.06 -4.26 -5.24
C TYR A 76 -13.57 -4.00 -5.42
N ILE A 77 -13.07 -4.19 -6.65
CA ILE A 77 -11.65 -4.05 -6.99
C ILE A 77 -11.45 -2.70 -7.67
N ILE A 78 -10.52 -1.89 -7.16
CA ILE A 78 -10.17 -0.61 -7.80
C ILE A 78 -9.48 -0.89 -9.15
N PRO A 79 -9.86 -0.20 -10.24
CA PRO A 79 -9.22 -0.37 -11.54
C PRO A 79 -7.70 -0.23 -11.46
N LYS A 80 -6.97 -1.13 -12.12
CA LYS A 80 -5.51 -1.24 -11.97
C LYS A 80 -4.76 0.08 -12.25
N LYS A 81 -5.20 0.85 -13.25
CA LYS A 81 -4.63 2.16 -13.62
C LYS A 81 -4.77 3.22 -12.52
N GLU A 82 -5.72 3.05 -11.62
CA GLU A 82 -6.01 3.93 -10.48
C GLU A 82 -5.56 3.31 -9.15
N SER A 83 -4.92 2.13 -9.19
CA SER A 83 -4.64 1.30 -8.01
C SER A 83 -3.15 1.20 -7.73
N CYS A 84 -2.40 2.28 -7.95
CA CYS A 84 -1.00 2.37 -7.57
C CYS A 84 -0.68 3.78 -7.06
N PHE A 85 -0.18 3.84 -5.83
CA PHE A 85 0.12 5.07 -5.12
C PHE A 85 1.44 4.93 -4.39
N LEU A 86 2.16 6.05 -4.25
CA LEU A 86 3.40 6.12 -3.48
C LEU A 86 3.17 7.03 -2.28
N VAL A 87 3.21 6.45 -1.09
CA VAL A 87 3.15 7.20 0.17
C VAL A 87 4.56 7.66 0.51
N LYS A 88 4.76 8.97 0.67
CA LYS A 88 6.01 9.60 1.11
C LYS A 88 5.76 10.34 2.42
N GLN A 89 6.43 9.95 3.49
CA GLN A 89 6.20 10.53 4.82
C GLN A 89 6.39 12.06 4.84
N HIS A 90 7.39 12.56 4.11
CA HIS A 90 7.70 13.99 4.08
C HIS A 90 6.69 14.83 3.29
N LEU A 91 5.84 14.21 2.46
CA LEU A 91 4.90 14.89 1.57
C LEU A 91 3.44 14.58 1.97
N ASP A 92 2.79 15.51 2.65
CA ASP A 92 1.43 15.32 3.19
C ASP A 92 0.38 14.94 2.14
N SER A 93 0.47 15.49 0.93
CA SER A 93 -0.45 15.19 -0.17
C SER A 93 -0.36 13.74 -0.64
N SER A 94 0.76 13.05 -0.41
CA SER A 94 0.95 11.65 -0.79
C SER A 94 0.35 10.65 0.21
N LYS A 95 0.04 11.08 1.44
CA LYS A 95 -0.53 10.23 2.49
C LYS A 95 -2.04 10.05 2.36
N SER A 96 -2.70 10.72 1.41
CA SER A 96 -4.15 10.64 1.21
C SER A 96 -4.48 10.17 -0.21
N LEU A 97 -5.16 9.03 -0.31
CA LEU A 97 -5.51 8.41 -1.59
C LEU A 97 -7.03 8.46 -1.78
N ALA A 98 -7.49 9.18 -2.80
CA ALA A 98 -8.91 9.24 -3.13
C ALA A 98 -9.29 8.08 -4.06
N ILE A 99 -10.29 7.31 -3.68
CA ILE A 99 -10.85 6.19 -4.47
C ILE A 99 -12.37 6.34 -4.60
N ASN A 100 -12.92 5.90 -5.74
CA ASN A 100 -14.37 5.90 -5.96
C ASN A 100 -14.94 4.51 -5.68
N LEU A 101 -15.97 4.46 -4.82
CA LEU A 101 -16.62 3.23 -4.41
C LEU A 101 -18.12 3.32 -4.65
N PRO A 102 -18.78 2.24 -5.12
CA PRO A 102 -20.22 2.13 -5.07
C PRO A 102 -20.73 2.29 -3.65
N GLU A 103 -21.91 2.88 -3.50
CA GLU A 103 -22.62 2.89 -2.23
C GLU A 103 -22.73 1.48 -1.64
N GLY A 104 -22.62 1.41 -0.31
CA GLY A 104 -22.69 0.14 0.40
C GLY A 104 -22.03 0.16 1.75
N LEU A 105 -22.07 -1.01 2.39
CA LEU A 105 -21.37 -1.30 3.64
C LEU A 105 -20.18 -2.19 3.32
N TYR A 106 -19.00 -1.77 3.74
CA TYR A 106 -17.74 -2.50 3.56
C TYR A 106 -17.19 -2.92 4.92
N THR A 107 -16.62 -4.11 4.96
CA THR A 107 -16.15 -4.78 6.18
C THR A 107 -14.65 -5.07 6.15
N THR A 108 -14.00 -4.95 4.99
CA THR A 108 -12.55 -5.16 4.87
C THR A 108 -11.99 -4.27 3.78
N ILE A 109 -10.82 -3.69 4.04
CA ILE A 109 -9.99 -3.02 3.02
C ILE A 109 -8.74 -3.87 2.83
N SER A 110 -8.42 -4.22 1.58
CA SER A 110 -7.22 -4.96 1.23
C SER A 110 -6.40 -4.20 0.20
N PHE A 111 -5.08 -4.31 0.30
CA PHE A 111 -4.13 -3.73 -0.66
C PHE A 111 -2.83 -4.51 -0.63
N LEU A 112 -1.98 -4.28 -1.63
CA LEU A 112 -0.60 -4.74 -1.65
C LEU A 112 0.32 -3.63 -1.16
N VAL A 113 1.35 -4.01 -0.41
CA VAL A 113 2.58 -3.22 -0.31
C VAL A 113 3.54 -3.71 -1.39
N GLY A 114 3.90 -2.81 -2.31
CA GLY A 114 4.71 -3.10 -3.50
C GLY A 114 3.96 -2.99 -4.82
N VAL A 115 4.65 -3.38 -5.90
CA VAL A 115 4.16 -3.31 -7.29
C VAL A 115 4.17 -4.71 -7.89
N ASP A 116 3.03 -5.18 -8.39
CA ASP A 116 2.93 -6.54 -8.95
C ASP A 116 3.76 -6.76 -10.21
N SER A 117 3.98 -8.03 -10.55
CA SER A 117 4.80 -8.46 -11.68
C SER A 117 4.36 -7.84 -13.00
N LEU A 118 3.06 -7.93 -13.31
CA LEU A 118 2.51 -7.44 -14.57
C LEU A 118 2.67 -5.93 -14.69
N THR A 119 2.47 -5.19 -13.60
CA THR A 119 2.72 -3.74 -13.54
C THR A 119 4.20 -3.42 -13.73
N SER A 120 5.07 -4.19 -13.07
CA SER A 120 6.52 -4.02 -13.14
C SER A 120 7.09 -4.32 -14.53
N THR A 121 6.39 -5.10 -15.36
CA THR A 121 6.77 -5.42 -16.74
C THR A 121 6.12 -4.56 -17.82
N LEU A 122 5.26 -3.60 -17.47
CA LEU A 122 4.63 -2.73 -18.48
C LEU A 122 5.68 -2.07 -19.40
N PRO A 123 5.36 -1.74 -20.65
CA PRO A 123 6.24 -0.90 -21.46
C PRO A 123 6.60 0.40 -20.72
N ILE A 124 7.80 0.95 -20.93
CA ILE A 124 8.29 2.11 -20.18
C ILE A 124 7.38 3.33 -20.35
N GLU A 125 6.82 3.50 -21.54
CA GLU A 125 5.86 4.53 -21.91
C GLU A 125 4.52 4.43 -21.16
N GLU A 126 4.18 3.26 -20.63
CA GLU A 126 2.98 3.02 -19.82
C GLU A 126 3.25 3.20 -18.32
N ARG A 127 4.53 3.18 -17.90
CA ARG A 127 4.95 3.41 -16.50
C ARG A 127 5.03 4.91 -16.24
N THR A 128 3.88 5.51 -15.98
CA THR A 128 3.77 6.96 -15.74
C THR A 128 3.48 7.28 -14.27
N GLY A 129 3.54 8.56 -13.91
CA GLY A 129 3.14 9.01 -12.57
C GLY A 129 4.06 8.44 -11.49
N VAL A 130 3.51 7.75 -10.48
CA VAL A 130 4.32 7.16 -9.39
C VAL A 130 5.13 5.94 -9.84
N LEU A 131 4.86 5.42 -11.04
CA LEU A 131 5.57 4.28 -11.63
C LEU A 131 6.69 4.73 -12.57
N ASP A 132 6.80 6.02 -12.91
CA ASP A 132 7.86 6.49 -13.80
C ASP A 132 9.25 6.32 -13.15
N PRO A 133 10.13 5.45 -13.70
CA PRO A 133 11.47 5.21 -13.14
C PRO A 133 12.38 6.45 -13.14
N GLY A 134 12.10 7.45 -13.98
CA GLY A 134 12.85 8.70 -14.09
C GLY A 134 12.27 9.86 -13.28
N ARG A 135 11.15 9.67 -12.57
CA ARG A 135 10.45 10.78 -11.88
C ARG A 135 11.26 11.37 -10.74
N ASP A 136 11.78 10.53 -9.86
CA ASP A 136 12.48 10.96 -8.65
C ASP A 136 14.00 10.89 -8.91
N MET A 137 14.54 12.00 -9.40
CA MET A 137 15.96 12.12 -9.81
C MET A 137 16.92 12.28 -8.62
N ALA A 138 16.42 12.65 -7.44
CA ALA A 138 17.20 12.62 -6.20
C ALA A 138 17.33 11.16 -5.74
N ALA A 139 18.56 10.65 -5.68
CA ALA A 139 18.84 9.25 -5.35
C ALA A 139 18.21 8.80 -4.00
N SER A 140 18.13 9.70 -3.02
CA SER A 140 17.51 9.43 -1.72
C SER A 140 16.02 9.12 -1.84
N GLU A 141 15.29 9.84 -2.70
CA GLU A 141 13.84 9.66 -2.86
C GLU A 141 13.44 8.63 -3.90
N SER A 142 14.35 8.28 -4.82
CA SER A 142 14.06 7.34 -5.90
C SER A 142 13.54 6.00 -5.38
N MET A 143 12.41 5.56 -5.94
CA MET A 143 11.77 4.27 -5.62
C MET A 143 11.98 3.22 -6.73
N TYR A 144 13.02 3.41 -7.55
CA TYR A 144 13.41 2.47 -8.60
C TYR A 144 14.93 2.28 -8.60
N TRP A 145 15.40 1.03 -8.55
CA TRP A 145 16.82 0.73 -8.66
C TRP A 145 17.25 0.67 -10.12
N THR A 146 18.36 1.32 -10.46
CA THR A 146 18.96 1.20 -11.80
C THR A 146 19.95 0.04 -11.90
N TRP A 147 20.68 -0.25 -10.81
CA TRP A 147 21.67 -1.35 -10.74
C TRP A 147 21.03 -2.74 -10.72
N ASN A 148 19.81 -2.85 -10.21
CA ASN A 148 18.96 -4.04 -10.29
C ASN A 148 17.55 -3.58 -10.67
N SER A 149 17.37 -3.32 -11.97
CA SER A 149 16.16 -2.73 -12.57
C SER A 149 14.86 -3.25 -11.96
N GLY A 150 14.24 -2.45 -11.10
CA GLY A 150 13.03 -2.83 -10.39
C GLY A 150 12.61 -1.81 -9.34
N TYR A 151 11.33 -1.86 -8.95
CA TYR A 151 10.79 -0.98 -7.94
C TYR A 151 11.24 -1.37 -6.53
N ILE A 152 11.54 -0.35 -5.73
CA ILE A 152 11.68 -0.43 -4.28
C ILE A 152 10.25 -0.36 -3.72
N PHE A 153 9.74 -1.44 -3.15
CA PHE A 153 8.36 -1.49 -2.65
C PHE A 153 8.19 -0.71 -1.35
N PHE A 154 9.23 -0.75 -0.52
CA PHE A 154 9.27 -0.12 0.78
C PHE A 154 10.68 0.41 1.05
N LYS A 155 10.79 1.66 1.49
CA LYS A 155 12.03 2.33 1.84
C LYS A 155 11.92 2.92 3.23
N LEU A 156 12.81 2.52 4.13
CA LEU A 156 13.00 3.13 5.45
C LEU A 156 14.48 3.41 5.66
N GLU A 157 14.79 4.63 6.09
CA GLU A 157 16.13 5.03 6.49
C GLU A 157 16.08 5.75 7.84
N GLY A 158 17.20 5.72 8.54
CA GLY A 158 17.35 6.38 9.82
C GLY A 158 18.73 6.16 10.42
N SER A 159 18.87 6.52 11.69
CA SER A 159 20.11 6.29 12.43
C SER A 159 19.85 5.67 13.79
N SER A 160 20.85 4.96 14.33
CA SER A 160 20.81 4.43 15.69
C SER A 160 22.21 4.42 16.32
N PRO A 161 22.37 4.88 17.57
CA PRO A 161 23.61 4.72 18.33
C PRO A 161 24.12 3.27 18.45
N ALA A 162 23.24 2.27 18.29
CA ALA A 162 23.62 0.86 18.35
C ALA A 162 24.43 0.41 17.11
N ILE A 163 24.30 1.14 16.00
CA ILE A 163 24.98 0.83 14.73
C ILE A 163 26.44 1.30 14.81
N PRO A 164 27.42 0.50 14.33
CA PRO A 164 28.81 0.93 14.24
C PRO A 164 28.91 2.15 13.31
N ALA A 165 29.77 3.12 13.67
CA ALA A 165 30.01 4.24 12.77
C ALA A 165 30.70 3.75 11.50
N ASP A 166 30.26 4.24 10.35
CA ASP A 166 30.93 4.04 9.08
C ASP A 166 32.23 4.86 8.99
N LYS A 167 32.89 4.83 7.82
CA LYS A 167 34.14 5.58 7.58
C LYS A 167 33.97 7.10 7.68
N THR A 168 32.75 7.60 7.56
CA THR A 168 32.40 9.02 7.66
C THR A 168 31.86 9.41 9.04
N GLY A 169 31.72 8.45 9.96
CA GLY A 169 31.24 8.68 11.32
C GLY A 169 29.73 8.53 11.50
N PHE A 170 28.98 8.26 10.43
CA PHE A 170 27.53 8.11 10.47
C PHE A 170 27.13 6.71 10.95
N ARG A 171 25.96 6.60 11.59
CA ARG A 171 25.43 5.37 12.20
C ARG A 171 24.04 5.07 11.66
N GLU A 172 23.97 4.86 10.37
CA GLU A 172 22.74 4.82 9.60
C GLU A 172 22.28 3.39 9.31
N PHE A 173 20.97 3.23 9.15
CA PHE A 173 20.39 2.04 8.56
C PHE A 173 19.56 2.39 7.33
N GLU A 174 19.57 1.49 6.35
CA GLU A 174 18.88 1.63 5.08
C GLU A 174 18.19 0.30 4.73
N TYR A 175 16.86 0.31 4.73
CA TYR A 175 16.02 -0.83 4.34
C TYR A 175 15.27 -0.47 3.08
N HIS A 176 15.83 -0.90 1.94
CA HIS A 176 15.16 -0.76 0.65
C HIS A 176 14.75 -2.15 0.21
N ILE A 177 13.48 -2.44 0.41
CA ILE A 177 12.87 -3.74 0.18
C ILE A 177 12.10 -3.63 -1.12
N GLY A 178 12.73 -4.08 -2.21
CA GLY A 178 12.11 -4.13 -3.52
C GLY A 178 11.72 -5.53 -3.93
N GLY A 179 11.37 -5.67 -5.20
CA GLY A 179 11.50 -6.94 -5.89
C GLY A 179 10.49 -7.17 -7.00
N TYR A 180 10.89 -6.94 -8.25
CA TYR A 180 10.42 -7.76 -9.36
C TYR A 180 11.49 -7.88 -10.44
N GLY A 181 11.90 -9.11 -10.74
CA GLY A 181 12.81 -9.49 -11.83
C GLY A 181 14.09 -10.17 -11.34
N GLY A 182 14.38 -11.35 -11.92
CA GLY A 182 15.70 -11.96 -12.03
C GLY A 182 15.74 -12.54 -13.43
N TYR A 183 16.55 -11.94 -14.31
CA TYR A 183 16.45 -12.11 -15.76
C TYR A 183 16.29 -13.58 -16.20
N ASN A 184 16.95 -14.51 -15.49
CA ASN A 184 16.92 -15.94 -15.74
C ASN A 184 16.61 -16.79 -14.49
N THR A 185 16.24 -16.18 -13.34
CA THR A 185 16.03 -16.88 -12.07
C THR A 185 14.93 -16.22 -11.24
N PRO A 186 14.05 -17.00 -10.56
CA PRO A 186 13.07 -16.45 -9.64
C PRO A 186 13.74 -15.56 -8.58
N THR A 187 13.20 -14.37 -8.36
CA THR A 187 13.63 -13.49 -7.27
C THR A 187 12.75 -13.62 -6.05
N LEU A 188 13.28 -13.16 -4.92
CA LEU A 188 12.52 -13.00 -3.69
C LEU A 188 11.25 -12.19 -3.95
N ASN A 189 10.12 -12.72 -3.47
CA ASN A 189 8.84 -12.02 -3.51
C ASN A 189 8.61 -11.31 -2.19
N ASN A 190 8.85 -10.00 -2.18
CA ASN A 190 8.57 -9.17 -1.01
C ASN A 190 7.16 -8.57 -1.04
N ILE A 191 6.36 -8.76 -2.10
CA ILE A 191 4.98 -8.26 -2.11
C ILE A 191 4.21 -8.91 -0.96
N ARG A 192 3.48 -8.10 -0.19
CA ARG A 192 2.52 -8.60 0.81
C ARG A 192 1.16 -8.03 0.56
N ARG A 193 0.14 -8.88 0.69
CA ARG A 193 -1.25 -8.46 0.75
C ARG A 193 -1.61 -8.20 2.21
N ILE A 194 -2.06 -6.99 2.48
CA ILE A 194 -2.60 -6.57 3.76
C ILE A 194 -4.12 -6.61 3.62
N SER A 195 -4.79 -7.20 4.60
CA SER A 195 -6.25 -7.19 4.72
C SER A 195 -6.63 -6.67 6.10
N LEU A 196 -7.22 -5.48 6.12
CA LEU A 196 -7.61 -4.76 7.33
C LEU A 196 -9.11 -4.97 7.57
N PRO A 197 -9.50 -5.82 8.55
CA PRO A 197 -10.89 -5.95 8.93
C PRO A 197 -11.37 -4.65 9.59
N LEU A 198 -12.57 -4.22 9.22
CA LEU A 198 -13.25 -3.10 9.84
C LEU A 198 -14.12 -3.62 11.00
N PRO A 199 -14.26 -2.87 12.11
CA PRO A 199 -15.08 -3.32 13.24
C PRO A 199 -16.52 -3.62 12.80
N SER A 200 -17.08 -4.74 13.26
CA SER A 200 -18.44 -5.16 12.90
C SER A 200 -19.52 -4.16 13.32
N ASN A 201 -19.28 -3.42 14.40
CA ASN A 201 -20.15 -2.35 14.90
C ASN A 201 -19.88 -0.97 14.24
N ALA A 202 -18.84 -0.85 13.40
CA ALA A 202 -18.48 0.37 12.69
C ALA A 202 -17.90 0.08 11.30
N PRO A 203 -18.67 -0.56 10.39
CA PRO A 203 -18.24 -0.78 9.01
C PRO A 203 -18.07 0.57 8.27
N LEU A 204 -17.29 0.56 7.20
CA LEU A 204 -17.22 1.70 6.30
C LEU A 204 -18.55 1.81 5.55
N ARG A 205 -19.29 2.89 5.78
CA ARG A 205 -20.52 3.19 5.05
C ARG A 205 -20.22 4.19 3.95
N VAL A 206 -20.33 3.75 2.70
CA VAL A 206 -20.21 4.61 1.52
C VAL A 206 -21.60 5.06 1.09
N ARG A 207 -21.79 6.38 0.99
CA ARG A 207 -23.04 7.03 0.58
C ARG A 207 -22.71 8.19 -0.35
N ASN A 208 -23.54 8.39 -1.37
CA ASN A 208 -23.44 9.53 -2.24
C ASN A 208 -23.53 10.84 -1.45
N HIS A 209 -22.79 11.86 -1.90
CA HIS A 209 -22.65 13.16 -1.24
C HIS A 209 -22.09 13.14 0.20
N GLN A 210 -21.60 12.00 0.70
CA GLN A 210 -20.94 11.90 1.99
C GLN A 210 -19.48 11.50 1.81
N LYS A 211 -18.56 12.39 2.22
CA LYS A 211 -17.14 12.08 2.27
C LYS A 211 -16.87 11.16 3.46
N ALA A 212 -16.07 10.11 3.23
CA ALA A 212 -15.50 9.27 4.27
C ALA A 212 -13.98 9.31 4.19
N VAL A 213 -13.31 9.40 5.34
CA VAL A 213 -11.85 9.31 5.47
C VAL A 213 -11.52 8.12 6.34
N VAL A 214 -10.94 7.08 5.75
CA VAL A 214 -10.48 5.89 6.46
C VAL A 214 -9.02 6.07 6.83
N HIS A 215 -8.72 6.04 8.12
CA HIS A 215 -7.36 6.08 8.62
C HIS A 215 -6.75 4.68 8.63
N ILE A 216 -5.61 4.52 7.97
CA ILE A 216 -4.80 3.31 7.94
C ILE A 216 -3.49 3.63 8.65
N ARG A 217 -3.22 2.96 9.77
CA ARG A 217 -2.02 3.18 10.56
C ARG A 217 -0.90 2.27 10.09
N PHE A 218 0.32 2.79 10.06
CA PHE A 218 1.55 2.02 9.88
C PHE A 218 2.49 2.26 11.05
N ASN A 219 2.93 1.20 11.74
CA ASN A 219 3.77 1.32 12.93
C ASN A 219 5.22 0.90 12.65
N VAL A 220 6.13 1.86 12.57
CA VAL A 220 7.57 1.63 12.35
C VAL A 220 8.21 0.86 13.51
N GLN A 221 7.73 1.03 14.74
CA GLN A 221 8.25 0.26 15.89
C GLN A 221 7.96 -1.23 15.72
N GLN A 222 6.79 -1.58 15.16
CA GLN A 222 6.41 -2.96 14.87
C GLN A 222 7.15 -3.51 13.65
N LEU A 223 7.41 -2.67 12.64
CA LEU A 223 8.27 -3.04 11.51
C LEU A 223 9.66 -3.48 11.98
N LEU A 224 10.23 -2.75 12.93
CA LEU A 224 11.57 -3.01 13.48
C LEU A 224 11.56 -4.07 14.59
N ASP A 225 10.41 -4.69 14.89
CA ASP A 225 10.36 -5.73 15.92
C ASP A 225 11.28 -6.90 15.56
N ARG A 226 12.09 -7.32 16.54
CA ARG A 226 13.08 -8.40 16.41
C ARG A 226 14.15 -8.17 15.33
N ILE A 227 14.35 -6.93 14.90
CA ILE A 227 15.47 -6.55 14.03
C ILE A 227 16.62 -6.01 14.88
N ASP A 228 17.75 -6.71 14.84
CA ASP A 228 19.01 -6.21 15.42
C ASP A 228 19.60 -5.16 14.47
N LEU A 229 19.37 -3.87 14.77
CA LEU A 229 19.82 -2.75 13.93
C LEU A 229 21.34 -2.77 13.75
N LYS A 230 22.10 -3.17 14.78
CA LYS A 230 23.57 -3.24 14.70
C LYS A 230 24.03 -4.25 13.65
N LYS A 231 23.42 -5.45 13.62
CA LYS A 231 23.80 -6.51 12.68
C LYS A 231 23.17 -6.35 11.30
N HIS A 232 21.96 -5.82 11.24
CA HIS A 232 21.16 -5.72 10.02
C HIS A 232 20.86 -4.26 9.70
N HIS A 233 21.87 -3.39 9.64
CA HIS A 233 21.67 -1.96 9.33
C HIS A 233 21.50 -1.71 7.82
N HIS A 234 21.92 -2.61 6.94
CA HIS A 234 21.81 -2.41 5.50
C HIS A 234 21.12 -3.63 4.86
N ILE A 235 19.91 -3.43 4.35
CA ILE A 235 19.09 -4.49 3.73
C ILE A 235 18.62 -4.00 2.36
N MET A 236 19.20 -4.58 1.31
CA MET A 236 18.91 -4.29 -0.10
C MET A 236 18.60 -5.61 -0.83
N LEU A 237 17.32 -5.96 -0.99
CA LEU A 237 16.87 -7.21 -1.64
C LEU A 237 17.70 -8.47 -1.26
N THR A 238 17.94 -8.69 0.03
CA THR A 238 18.63 -9.90 0.56
C THR A 238 17.60 -10.91 1.09
N PRO A 239 17.97 -12.15 1.46
CA PRO A 239 17.03 -13.06 2.12
C PRO A 239 16.32 -12.46 3.36
N GLU A 240 17.00 -11.59 4.12
CA GLU A 240 16.44 -10.86 5.27
C GLU A 240 15.35 -9.86 4.87
N SER A 241 15.31 -9.42 3.61
CA SER A 241 14.29 -8.51 3.10
C SER A 241 12.88 -9.12 3.18
N ALA A 242 12.75 -10.45 3.10
CA ALA A 242 11.48 -11.14 3.26
C ALA A 242 10.95 -11.02 4.70
N ARG A 243 11.83 -11.02 5.70
CA ARG A 243 11.45 -10.81 7.11
C ARG A 243 10.96 -9.38 7.33
N ILE A 244 11.63 -8.39 6.75
CA ILE A 244 11.14 -6.99 6.78
C ILE A 244 9.77 -6.89 6.10
N ALA A 245 9.57 -7.64 5.00
CA ALA A 245 8.28 -7.71 4.33
C ALA A 245 7.16 -8.28 5.19
N ASP A 246 7.42 -9.38 5.90
CA ASP A 246 6.46 -9.94 6.85
C ASP A 246 6.16 -8.95 7.98
N ASN A 247 7.18 -8.23 8.47
CA ASN A 247 7.03 -7.22 9.51
C ASN A 247 6.17 -6.02 9.06
N TYR A 248 6.35 -5.48 7.84
CA TYR A 248 5.45 -4.40 7.40
C TYR A 248 4.02 -4.88 7.23
N ALA A 249 3.78 -6.12 6.81
CA ALA A 249 2.42 -6.66 6.70
C ALA A 249 1.70 -6.67 8.06
N ALA A 250 2.43 -6.98 9.13
CA ALA A 250 1.92 -6.94 10.49
C ALA A 250 1.78 -5.51 11.04
N ALA A 251 2.56 -4.55 10.54
CA ALA A 251 2.60 -3.18 11.03
C ALA A 251 1.43 -2.29 10.55
N PHE A 252 0.64 -2.74 9.59
CA PHE A 252 -0.57 -2.03 9.14
C PHE A 252 -1.79 -2.39 9.99
N SER A 253 -2.59 -1.38 10.34
CA SER A 253 -3.85 -1.57 11.08
C SER A 253 -4.90 -0.53 10.70
N TYR A 254 -6.17 -0.84 10.97
CA TYR A 254 -7.25 0.13 10.84
C TYR A 254 -7.20 1.15 11.99
N GLY A 255 -7.23 2.43 11.63
CA GLY A 255 -7.13 3.56 12.56
C GLY A 255 -8.46 4.20 12.94
N GLY A 256 -9.52 4.00 12.15
CA GLY A 256 -10.81 4.68 12.32
C GLY A 256 -11.36 5.20 11.01
N THR A 257 -12.60 5.68 11.02
CA THR A 257 -13.23 6.34 9.87
C THR A 257 -13.90 7.62 10.32
N ASP A 258 -13.54 8.72 9.69
CA ASP A 258 -14.18 10.02 9.89
C ASP A 258 -15.18 10.31 8.77
N TYR A 259 -16.26 11.00 9.14
CA TYR A 259 -17.27 11.49 8.20
C TYR A 259 -17.41 13.00 8.42
N PRO A 260 -16.53 13.83 7.82
CA PRO A 260 -16.41 15.25 8.14
C PRO A 260 -17.65 16.09 7.77
N ASN A 261 -18.54 15.55 6.94
CA ASN A 261 -19.78 16.21 6.52
C ASN A 261 -21.03 15.59 7.19
N LYS A 262 -20.90 15.05 8.41
CA LYS A 262 -22.03 14.57 9.20
C LYS A 262 -22.63 15.67 10.06
#